data_AF-A0A0D0BTF4-F1
#
_entry.id   AF-A0A0D0BTF4-F1
#
_cell.length_a   1.000
_cell.length_b   1.000
_cell.length_c   1.000
_cell.angle_alpha   90.00
_cell.angle_beta   90.00
_cell.angle_gamma   90.00
#
_symmetry.space_group_name_H-M   'P 1'
#
loop_
_entity.id
_entity.type
_entity.pdbx_description
1 polymer ?
#
loop_
_entity_poly.entity_id
_entity_poly.type
_entity_poly.pdbx_seq_one_letter_code
_entity_poly.pdbx_strand_id
1 'polypeptide(L)'
;VGRYLDAPVKKKDSTSKLRLLQALVIEFGVSEQSPTSIKSATTLLKSSVHVNINDYVAKRGKDQDELRRIMQPSKKALRKDIRRSGRRSSLKWVKEHGLNVLLIGFSN
;
A
#
# COMPACT_ATOMS: atom_id res chain seq x y z
N VAL A 1 -9.29 -6.54 13.16
CA VAL A 1 -8.70 -5.29 12.62
C VAL A 1 -9.31 -4.85 11.26
N GLY A 2 -10.34 -5.52 10.70
CA GLY A 2 -10.80 -5.32 9.32
C GLY A 2 -11.70 -4.11 8.96
N ARG A 3 -12.15 -3.27 9.90
CA ARG A 3 -13.28 -2.33 9.67
C ARG A 3 -12.98 -1.00 8.94
N TYR A 4 -11.71 -0.69 8.63
CA TYR A 4 -11.34 0.65 8.15
C TYR A 4 -11.30 0.81 6.63
N LEU A 5 -11.40 -0.27 5.84
CA LEU A 5 -11.46 -0.16 4.38
C LEU A 5 -12.88 -0.14 3.79
N ASP A 6 -13.88 -0.59 4.55
CA ASP A 6 -15.27 -0.68 4.06
C ASP A 6 -16.04 0.65 4.12
N ALA A 7 -15.46 1.68 4.72
CA ALA A 7 -16.03 3.02 4.80
C ALA A 7 -15.13 4.00 4.04
N PRO A 8 -15.49 4.47 2.83
CA PRO A 8 -14.76 5.54 2.17
C PRO A 8 -14.87 6.78 3.06
N VAL A 9 -13.78 7.11 3.78
CA VAL A 9 -13.76 8.26 4.68
C VAL A 9 -13.86 9.52 3.82
N LYS A 10 -15.09 10.00 3.63
CA LYS A 10 -15.42 11.24 2.89
C LYS A 10 -14.83 12.51 3.56
N LYS A 11 -14.20 12.40 4.73
CA LYS A 11 -13.53 13.49 5.44
C LYS A 11 -12.02 13.26 5.52
N LYS A 12 -11.24 14.34 5.34
CA LYS A 12 -9.79 14.36 5.58
C LYS A 12 -9.49 14.18 7.08
N ASP A 13 -9.77 13.01 7.64
CA ASP A 13 -9.39 12.71 9.02
C ASP A 13 -7.96 12.14 9.05
N SER A 14 -7.04 12.96 9.56
CA SER A 14 -5.64 12.62 9.75
C SER A 14 -5.46 11.38 10.63
N THR A 15 -6.35 11.16 11.61
CA THR A 15 -6.30 10.01 12.52
C THR A 15 -6.66 8.72 11.79
N SER A 16 -7.76 8.71 11.04
CA SER A 16 -8.15 7.59 10.19
C SER A 16 -7.07 7.25 9.16
N LYS A 17 -6.45 8.27 8.55
CA LYS A 17 -5.32 8.07 7.63
C LYS A 17 -4.10 7.45 8.31
N LEU A 18 -3.74 7.93 9.50
CA LEU A 18 -2.61 7.36 10.25
C LEU A 18 -2.88 5.89 10.62
N ARG A 19 -4.07 5.57 11.11
CA ARG A 19 -4.47 4.19 11.44
C ARG A 19 -4.40 3.28 10.22
N LEU A 20 -4.84 3.74 9.05
CA LEU A 20 -4.72 3.00 7.80
C LEU A 20 -3.24 2.72 7.48
N LEU A 21 -2.37 3.73 7.56
CA LEU A 21 -0.95 3.53 7.27
C LEU A 21 -0.27 2.61 8.29
N GLN A 22 -0.61 2.71 9.58
CA GLN A 22 -0.14 1.79 10.61
C GLN A 22 -0.59 0.35 10.34
N ALA A 23 -1.86 0.16 9.97
CA ALA A 23 -2.38 -1.15 9.60
C ALA A 23 -1.62 -1.75 8.41
N LEU A 24 -1.31 -0.95 7.38
CA LEU A 24 -0.50 -1.41 6.25
C LEU A 24 0.93 -1.77 6.67
N VAL A 25 1.56 -0.99 7.55
CA VAL A 25 2.92 -1.31 8.06
C VAL A 25 2.94 -2.65 8.76
N ILE A 26 1.92 -2.95 9.56
CA ILE A 26 1.76 -4.24 10.24
C ILE A 26 1.43 -5.36 9.24
N GLU A 27 0.50 -5.13 8.32
CA GLU A 27 0.04 -6.13 7.34
C GLU A 27 1.18 -6.57 6.40
N PHE A 28 2.04 -5.65 5.98
CA PHE A 28 3.27 -5.98 5.24
C PHE A 28 4.43 -6.40 6.17
N GLY A 29 4.28 -6.24 7.48
CA GLY A 29 5.29 -6.35 8.54
C GLY A 29 6.65 -5.77 8.16
N VAL A 30 6.60 -4.48 7.83
CA VAL A 30 7.77 -3.66 7.48
C VAL A 30 8.49 -3.14 8.73
N SER A 31 7.76 -3.00 9.84
CA SER A 31 8.32 -2.60 11.12
C SER A 31 7.47 -3.15 12.25
N GLU A 32 8.13 -3.59 13.32
CA GLU A 32 7.49 -3.97 14.59
C GLU A 32 7.00 -2.73 15.36
N GLN A 33 7.59 -1.56 15.09
CA GLN A 33 7.21 -0.31 15.72
C GLN A 33 6.16 0.42 14.86
N SER A 34 5.01 0.68 15.47
CA SER A 34 3.96 1.45 14.79
C SER A 34 4.38 2.91 14.63
N PRO A 35 4.45 3.45 13.40
CA PRO A 35 4.82 4.84 13.18
C PRO A 35 3.80 5.78 13.82
N THR A 36 4.29 6.83 14.48
CA THR A 36 3.47 7.80 15.22
C THR A 36 2.94 8.96 14.37
N SER A 37 3.38 9.06 13.10
CA SER A 37 3.01 10.15 12.21
C SER A 37 2.69 9.66 10.79
N ILE A 38 1.83 10.40 10.09
CA ILE A 38 1.47 10.09 8.69
C ILE A 38 2.73 10.12 7.81
N LYS A 39 3.64 11.06 8.08
CA LYS A 39 4.87 11.24 7.30
C LYS A 39 5.81 10.06 7.47
N SER A 40 6.09 9.65 8.71
CA SER A 40 6.96 8.49 8.98
C SER A 40 6.38 7.21 8.40
N ALA A 41 5.08 6.97 8.59
CA ALA A 41 4.40 5.80 8.02
C ALA A 41 4.44 5.79 6.49
N THR A 42 4.18 6.92 5.85
CA THR A 42 4.23 7.06 4.39
C THR A 42 5.64 6.81 3.85
N THR A 43 6.67 7.37 4.49
CA THR A 43 8.06 7.18 4.09
C THR A 43 8.46 5.70 4.19
N LEU A 44 8.16 5.07 5.32
CA LEU A 44 8.48 3.65 5.56
C LEU A 44 7.81 2.72 4.55
N LEU A 45 6.52 2.96 4.27
CA LEU A 45 5.78 2.19 3.27
C LEU A 45 6.35 2.39 1.87
N LYS A 46 6.66 3.63 1.48
CA LYS A 46 7.21 3.93 0.15
C LYS A 46 8.63 3.40 -0.06
N SER A 47 9.43 3.28 1.00
CA SER A 47 10.81 2.77 0.91
C SER A 47 10.87 1.25 0.86
N SER A 48 9.89 0.57 1.46
CA SER A 48 9.98 -0.86 1.74
C SER A 48 8.92 -1.68 1.00
N VAL A 49 7.72 -1.11 0.82
CA VAL A 49 6.60 -1.79 0.15
C VAL A 49 6.56 -1.40 -1.31
N HIS A 50 7.07 -2.30 -2.14
CA HIS A 50 6.96 -2.21 -3.59
C HIS A 50 6.06 -3.35 -4.06
N VAL A 51 4.76 -3.12 -4.21
CA VAL A 51 3.81 -4.16 -4.65
C VAL A 51 2.87 -3.62 -5.72
N ASN A 52 2.44 -4.48 -6.64
CA ASN A 52 1.36 -4.12 -7.55
C ASN A 52 0.04 -4.07 -6.76
N ILE A 53 -0.72 -2.98 -6.89
CA ILE A 53 -1.96 -2.80 -6.13
C ILE A 53 -2.98 -3.88 -6.46
N ASN A 54 -3.05 -4.36 -7.72
CA ASN A 54 -3.94 -5.47 -8.08
C ASN A 54 -3.55 -6.77 -7.37
N ASP A 55 -2.25 -7.06 -7.27
CA ASP A 55 -1.75 -8.26 -6.58
C ASP A 55 -1.98 -8.15 -5.07
N TYR A 56 -1.75 -6.96 -4.49
CA TYR A 56 -2.07 -6.69 -3.08
C TYR A 56 -3.55 -6.94 -2.80
N VAL A 57 -4.45 -6.38 -3.60
CA VAL A 57 -5.90 -6.55 -3.40
C VAL A 57 -6.31 -8.01 -3.54
N ALA A 58 -5.74 -8.75 -4.50
CA ALA A 58 -6.03 -10.17 -4.69
C ALA A 58 -5.53 -11.07 -3.53
N LYS A 59 -4.44 -10.67 -2.86
CA LYS A 59 -3.82 -11.42 -1.75
C LYS A 59 -4.14 -10.83 -0.38
N ARG A 60 -4.91 -9.74 -0.33
CA ARG A 60 -5.25 -9.04 0.91
C ARG A 60 -6.00 -9.97 1.86
N GLY A 61 -5.67 -9.91 3.16
CA GLY A 61 -6.26 -10.79 4.17
C GLY A 61 -5.81 -12.25 4.09
N LYS A 62 -4.83 -12.58 3.22
CA LYS A 62 -4.04 -13.81 3.33
C LYS A 62 -2.87 -13.58 4.29
N ASP A 63 -2.09 -14.63 4.52
CA ASP A 63 -0.93 -14.56 5.40
C ASP A 63 0.14 -13.59 4.89
N GLN A 64 0.92 -13.07 5.82
CA GLN A 64 1.96 -12.08 5.54
C GLN A 64 3.00 -12.61 4.53
N ASP A 65 3.26 -13.91 4.51
CA ASP A 65 4.19 -14.52 3.57
C ASP A 65 3.70 -14.45 2.12
N GLU A 66 2.38 -14.51 1.88
CA GLU A 66 1.82 -14.31 0.55
C GLU A 66 2.01 -12.87 0.09
N LEU A 67 1.88 -11.90 1.00
CA LEU A 67 2.16 -10.49 0.71
C LEU A 67 3.64 -10.26 0.40
N ARG A 68 4.55 -10.91 1.15
CA ARG A 68 5.99 -10.84 0.89
C ARG A 68 6.38 -11.44 -0.46
N ARG A 69 5.71 -12.50 -0.92
CA ARG A 69 5.97 -13.13 -2.23
C ARG A 69 5.65 -12.23 -3.41
N ILE A 70 4.61 -11.40 -3.29
CA ILE A 70 4.21 -10.46 -4.36
C ILE A 70 4.99 -9.13 -4.29
N MET A 71 5.67 -8.87 -3.17
CA MET A 71 6.54 -7.70 -3.04
C MET A 71 7.73 -7.81 -3.97
N GLN A 72 8.02 -6.70 -4.62
CA GLN A 72 9.14 -6.52 -5.50
C GLN A 72 10.34 -6.01 -4.70
N PRO A 73 11.57 -6.41 -5.08
CA PRO A 73 12.77 -6.02 -4.35
C PRO A 73 13.08 -4.52 -4.46
N SER A 74 12.53 -3.84 -5.48
CA SER A 74 12.70 -2.39 -5.64
C SER A 74 11.58 -1.75 -6.45
N LYS A 75 11.48 -0.43 -6.32
CA LYS A 75 10.62 0.42 -7.16
C LYS A 75 10.86 0.21 -8.66
N LYS A 76 12.11 0.02 -9.08
CA LYS A 76 12.48 -0.20 -10.49
C LYS A 76 11.97 -1.56 -10.98
N ALA A 77 12.14 -2.61 -10.18
CA ALA A 77 11.63 -3.95 -10.49
C ALA A 77 10.10 -3.93 -10.67
N LEU A 78 9.39 -3.27 -9.75
CA LEU A 78 7.94 -3.13 -9.83
C LEU A 78 7.47 -2.35 -11.06
N ARG A 79 8.14 -1.24 -11.41
CA ARG A 79 7.83 -0.50 -12.64
C ARG A 79 8.05 -1.38 -13.88
N LYS A 80 9.14 -2.16 -13.92
CA LYS A 80 9.43 -3.08 -15.01
C LYS A 80 8.34 -4.15 -15.13
N ASP A 81 7.91 -4.72 -14.00
CA ASP A 81 6.85 -5.73 -13.98
C ASP A 81 5.50 -5.18 -14.45
N ILE A 82 5.09 -4.00 -13.98
CA ILE A 82 3.85 -3.35 -14.42
C ILE A 82 3.91 -3.01 -15.91
N ARG A 83 5.06 -2.54 -16.41
CA ARG A 83 5.24 -2.23 -17.83
C ARG A 83 5.17 -3.48 -18.70
N ARG A 84 5.74 -4.59 -18.24
CA ARG A 84 5.75 -5.88 -18.96
C ARG A 84 4.38 -6.55 -18.93
N SER A 85 3.73 -6.59 -17.77
CA SER A 85 2.45 -7.30 -17.59
C SER A 85 1.24 -6.47 -18.04
N GLY A 86 1.37 -5.15 -18.15
CA GLY A 86 0.26 -4.25 -18.46
C GLY A 86 -0.76 -4.09 -17.32
N ARG A 87 -0.58 -4.79 -16.19
CA ARG A 87 -1.53 -4.85 -15.06
C ARG A 87 -1.47 -3.57 -14.22
N ARG A 88 -2.12 -2.51 -14.70
CA ARG A 88 -2.24 -1.22 -14.01
C ARG A 88 -3.56 -1.17 -13.23
N SER A 89 -3.54 -0.55 -12.05
CA SER A 89 -4.77 -0.25 -11.30
C SER A 89 -5.32 1.11 -11.69
N SER A 90 -6.64 1.28 -11.66
CA SER A 90 -7.31 2.56 -11.93
C SER A 90 -6.95 3.60 -10.86
N LEU A 91 -6.42 4.76 -11.28
CA LEU A 91 -6.04 5.84 -10.35
C LEU A 91 -7.22 6.32 -9.51
N LYS A 92 -8.43 6.36 -10.09
CA LYS A 92 -9.66 6.75 -9.40
C LYS A 92 -9.97 5.77 -8.27
N TRP A 93 -10.00 4.47 -8.59
CA TRP A 93 -10.28 3.39 -7.64
C TRP A 93 -9.25 3.38 -6.49
N VAL A 94 -7.97 3.55 -6.80
CA VAL A 94 -6.90 3.58 -5.79
C VAL A 94 -7.06 4.73 -4.80
N LYS A 95 -7.46 5.91 -5.28
CA LYS A 95 -7.72 7.07 -4.42
C LYS A 95 -8.94 6.86 -3.52
N GLU A 96 -10.02 6.29 -4.08
CA GLU A 96 -11.25 5.98 -3.34
C GLU A 96 -11.00 4.97 -2.19
N HIS A 97 -10.07 4.03 -2.38
CA HIS A 97 -9.73 3.00 -1.39
C HIS A 97 -8.56 3.38 -0.47
N GLY A 98 -8.04 4.61 -0.56
CA GLY A 98 -6.95 5.08 0.31
C GLY A 98 -5.57 4.48 0.04
N LEU A 99 -5.40 3.72 -1.05
CA LEU A 99 -4.16 3.00 -1.39
C LEU A 99 -3.12 3.89 -2.11
N ASN A 100 -3.28 5.22 -2.04
CA ASN A 100 -2.38 6.20 -2.65
C ASN A 100 -0.92 6.06 -2.18
N VAL A 101 -0.68 5.53 -0.97
CA VAL A 101 0.68 5.29 -0.47
C VAL A 101 1.43 4.22 -1.27
N LEU A 102 0.70 3.25 -1.82
CA LEU A 102 1.24 2.16 -2.65
C LEU A 102 1.39 2.57 -4.12
N LEU A 103 0.90 3.76 -4.50
CA LEU A 103 1.10 4.26 -5.86
C LEU A 103 2.56 4.57 -6.11
N ILE A 104 3.05 3.93 -7.15
CA ILE A 104 4.36 4.21 -7.70
C ILE A 104 4.13 5.27 -8.78
N GLY A 105 4.50 6.50 -8.48
CA GLY A 105 4.55 7.53 -9.51
C GLY A 105 5.51 7.10 -10.62
N PHE A 106 5.02 7.07 -11.87
CA PHE A 106 5.85 7.14 -13.06
C PHE A 106 6.32 8.60 -13.21
N SER A 107 7.27 9.03 -12.38
CA SER A 107 8.09 10.19 -12.79
C SER A 107 8.98 9.69 -13.90
N ASN A 108 8.74 10.25 -15.08
CA ASN A 108 9.61 10.23 -16.25
C ASN A 108 10.93 10.93 -15.89
#